data_AF-A0A135L850-F1
#
_entry.id   AF-A0A135L850-F1
#
_cell.length_a   1.000
_cell.length_b   1.000
_cell.length_c   1.000
_cell.angle_alpha   90.00
_cell.angle_beta   90.00
_cell.angle_gamma   90.00
#
_symmetry.space_group_name_H-M   'P 1'
#
loop_
_entity.id
_entity.type
_entity.pdbx_description
1 polymer ?
#
loop_
_entity_poly.entity_id
_entity_poly.type
_entity_poly.pdbx_seq_one_letter_code
_entity_poly.pdbx_strand_id
1 'polypeptide(L)'
;MYAIVFLCLMSETNRSDDRLGLVVAPSDVRLQPSVGDKYAWSVTESKKSLLQTNLSSGSVGLYRSICEELGRSLEAVTPQTLQVAQLERDHLPREEPGPARSDEEGNGSFTAKIRELECANHEMKNELGHTSIHLQESLGENRTLHAKIRQLQDELDSISSRATQLEDELVRISGGITKAIQVLQEYEAHEGGMLHGGRQREYCASTDSMALGIPAPIRDEVS
;
A
#
# COMPACT_ATOMS: atom_id res chain seq x y z
N MET A 1 20.53 -7.87 -3.89
CA MET A 1 19.31 -7.21 -4.41
C MET A 1 18.74 -6.11 -3.48
N TYR A 2 19.37 -5.79 -2.35
CA TYR A 2 18.84 -4.79 -1.38
C TYR A 2 19.53 -3.41 -1.42
N ALA A 3 20.71 -3.29 -2.05
CA ALA A 3 21.42 -2.01 -2.17
C ALA A 3 20.98 -1.16 -3.38
N ILE A 4 20.39 -1.78 -4.41
CA ILE A 4 19.95 -1.13 -5.65
C ILE A 4 18.71 -0.25 -5.39
N VAL A 5 17.82 -0.70 -4.50
CA VAL A 5 16.59 0.02 -4.15
C VAL A 5 16.91 1.27 -3.33
N PHE A 6 17.91 1.20 -2.45
CA PHE A 6 18.24 2.28 -1.50
C PHE A 6 18.86 3.52 -2.16
N LEU A 7 19.73 3.34 -3.16
CA LEU A 7 20.31 4.48 -3.89
C LEU A 7 19.34 5.09 -4.93
N CYS A 8 18.40 4.30 -5.47
CA CYS A 8 17.34 4.81 -6.32
C CYS A 8 16.37 5.72 -5.53
N LEU A 9 16.01 5.32 -4.30
CA LEU A 9 15.14 6.09 -3.39
C LEU A 9 15.73 7.45 -2.96
N MET A 10 17.06 7.61 -2.93
CA MET A 10 17.70 8.90 -2.61
C MET A 10 17.69 9.88 -3.80
N SER A 11 17.37 9.41 -5.02
CA SER A 11 17.24 10.26 -6.21
C SER A 11 15.82 10.80 -6.45
N GLU A 12 14.83 10.23 -5.75
CA GLU A 12 13.42 10.63 -5.80
C GLU A 12 12.89 10.94 -4.39
N THR A 13 13.40 11.99 -3.76
CA THR A 13 12.79 12.50 -2.53
C THR A 13 11.41 13.09 -2.82
N ASN A 14 10.38 12.32 -2.45
CA ASN A 14 9.02 12.69 -2.03
C ASN A 14 7.86 12.00 -2.75
N ARG A 15 7.85 10.66 -2.83
CA ARG A 15 6.55 9.97 -2.82
C ARG A 15 6.64 8.48 -2.49
N SER A 16 6.15 8.16 -1.30
CA SER A 16 5.52 6.88 -0.90
C SER A 16 6.47 5.75 -0.48
N ASP A 17 6.85 5.77 0.80
CA ASP A 17 7.54 4.68 1.52
C ASP A 17 6.70 3.38 1.71
N ASP A 18 5.44 3.35 1.26
CA ASP A 18 4.52 2.25 1.59
C ASP A 18 4.44 1.12 0.54
N ARG A 19 5.17 1.20 -0.58
CA ARG A 19 4.91 0.29 -1.72
C ARG A 19 5.73 -0.99 -1.76
N LEU A 20 6.74 -1.16 -0.90
CA LEU A 20 7.61 -2.35 -0.93
C LEU A 20 7.77 -3.08 0.42
N GLY A 21 7.27 -2.52 1.53
CA GLY A 21 7.35 -3.16 2.86
C GLY A 21 8.78 -3.51 3.32
N LEU A 22 9.79 -2.94 2.68
CA LEU A 22 11.20 -3.28 2.84
C LEU A 22 11.94 -2.08 3.43
N VAL A 23 12.09 -2.09 4.75
CA VAL A 23 12.88 -1.10 5.48
C VAL A 23 14.33 -1.58 5.54
N VAL A 24 15.20 -0.97 4.75
CA VAL A 24 16.65 -1.15 4.84
C VAL A 24 17.22 0.05 5.58
N ALA A 25 18.01 -0.16 6.64
CA ALA A 25 18.59 0.97 7.35
C ALA A 25 19.70 1.61 6.50
N PRO A 26 19.86 2.94 6.51
CA PRO A 26 20.96 3.61 5.82
C PRO A 26 22.36 3.08 6.20
N SER A 27 22.51 2.50 7.40
CA SER A 27 23.75 1.87 7.88
C SER A 27 24.15 0.61 7.11
N ASP A 28 23.19 -0.03 6.44
CA ASP A 28 23.34 -1.33 5.81
C ASP A 28 23.77 -1.22 4.34
N VAL A 29 23.85 0.02 3.82
CA VAL A 29 24.23 0.31 2.43
C VAL A 29 25.45 1.22 2.40
N ARG A 30 26.58 0.63 2.00
CA ARG A 30 27.90 1.26 1.84
C ARG A 30 28.36 1.14 0.37
N LEU A 31 29.01 2.18 -0.13
CA LEU A 31 29.71 2.11 -1.43
C LEU A 31 30.93 1.19 -1.38
N GLN A 32 31.48 0.97 -0.18
CA GLN A 32 32.58 0.05 0.08
C GLN A 32 32.10 -1.03 1.06
N PRO A 33 31.53 -2.14 0.55
CA PRO A 33 31.10 -3.25 1.38
C PRO A 33 32.31 -3.90 2.06
N SER A 34 32.16 -4.21 3.34
CA SER A 34 33.10 -5.01 4.11
C SER A 34 32.94 -6.49 3.81
N VAL A 35 33.93 -7.32 4.20
CA VAL A 35 33.90 -8.78 3.97
C VAL A 35 32.69 -9.48 4.64
N GLY A 36 32.09 -8.85 5.66
CA GLY A 36 30.87 -9.34 6.32
C GLY A 36 29.55 -8.93 5.64
N ASP A 37 29.60 -8.08 4.61
CA ASP A 37 28.39 -7.60 3.95
C ASP A 37 27.86 -8.64 2.94
N LYS A 38 26.54 -8.76 2.86
CA LYS A 38 25.86 -9.76 2.02
C LYS A 38 25.85 -9.42 0.52
N TYR A 39 26.55 -8.37 0.12
CA TYR A 39 26.58 -7.89 -1.25
C TYR A 39 27.96 -7.29 -1.59
N ALA A 40 28.27 -7.25 -2.87
CA ALA A 40 29.46 -6.63 -3.44
C ALA A 40 29.07 -5.81 -4.68
N TRP A 41 29.90 -4.85 -5.06
CA TRP A 41 29.67 -4.06 -6.27
C TRP A 41 30.36 -4.73 -7.47
N SER A 42 29.57 -5.04 -8.50
CA SER A 42 30.05 -5.27 -9.85
C SER A 42 30.20 -3.93 -10.54
N VAL A 43 31.42 -3.57 -10.92
CA VAL A 43 31.73 -2.28 -11.56
C VAL A 43 32.70 -2.47 -12.70
N THR A 44 32.47 -1.74 -13.79
CA THR A 44 33.44 -1.64 -14.89
C THR A 44 34.70 -0.88 -14.43
N GLU A 45 35.88 -1.31 -14.87
CA GLU A 45 37.15 -0.73 -14.36
C GLU A 45 37.23 0.80 -14.55
N SER A 46 36.60 1.33 -15.60
CA SER A 46 36.53 2.78 -15.89
C SER A 46 35.68 3.59 -14.89
N LYS A 47 34.83 2.94 -14.09
CA LYS A 47 33.87 3.58 -13.17
C LYS A 47 34.12 3.24 -11.70
N LYS A 48 35.12 2.41 -11.41
CA LYS A 48 35.49 1.95 -10.06
C LYS A 48 35.83 3.10 -9.10
N SER A 49 36.41 4.20 -9.60
CA SER A 49 36.74 5.39 -8.82
C SER A 49 35.51 6.06 -8.20
N LEU A 50 34.32 5.89 -8.78
CA LEU A 50 33.07 6.44 -8.24
C LEU A 50 32.72 5.82 -6.87
N LEU A 51 33.13 4.58 -6.62
CA LEU A 51 32.88 3.88 -5.35
C LEU A 51 33.99 4.04 -4.31
N GLN A 52 35.12 4.66 -4.68
CA GLN A 52 36.26 4.81 -3.77
C GLN A 52 36.07 5.96 -2.77
N THR A 53 35.06 6.79 -2.99
CA THR A 53 34.79 7.98 -2.19
C THR A 53 33.76 7.70 -1.10
N ASN A 54 33.96 8.28 0.08
CA ASN A 54 33.01 8.16 1.18
C ASN A 54 31.76 9.00 0.88
N LEU A 55 30.58 8.42 1.07
CA LEU A 55 29.30 9.12 0.92
C LEU A 55 29.16 10.31 1.88
N SER A 56 29.91 10.36 2.98
CA SER A 56 29.86 11.46 3.94
C SER A 56 30.60 12.72 3.46
N SER A 57 31.43 12.62 2.43
CA SER A 57 32.28 13.72 1.94
C SER A 57 32.16 13.94 0.43
N GLY A 58 31.10 13.44 -0.19
CA GLY A 58 30.89 13.51 -1.63
C GLY A 58 30.39 14.88 -2.10
N SER A 59 30.69 15.22 -3.35
CA SER A 59 30.09 16.39 -4.01
C SER A 59 28.74 16.03 -4.63
N VAL A 60 27.86 17.02 -4.82
CA VAL A 60 26.59 16.82 -5.55
C VAL A 60 26.81 16.21 -6.94
N GLY A 61 27.90 16.60 -7.62
CA GLY A 61 28.28 16.03 -8.91
C GLY A 61 28.63 14.55 -8.84
N LEU A 62 29.35 14.13 -7.80
CA LEU A 62 29.69 12.72 -7.57
C LEU A 62 28.43 11.86 -7.37
N TYR A 63 27.49 12.29 -6.51
CA TYR A 63 26.26 11.51 -6.30
C TYR A 63 25.44 11.40 -7.59
N ARG A 64 25.35 12.48 -8.37
CA ARG A 64 24.70 12.44 -9.70
C ARG A 64 25.34 11.40 -10.61
N SER A 65 26.66 11.40 -10.71
CA SER A 65 27.38 10.44 -11.54
C SER A 65 27.22 8.99 -11.05
N ILE A 66 27.13 8.76 -9.75
CA ILE A 66 26.81 7.44 -9.21
C ILE A 66 25.40 7.04 -9.65
N CYS A 67 24.40 7.90 -9.44
CA CYS A 67 23.01 7.62 -9.81
C CYS A 67 22.83 7.33 -11.31
N GLU A 68 23.52 8.06 -12.18
CA GLU A 68 23.45 7.86 -13.64
C GLU A 68 23.99 6.50 -14.09
N GLU A 69 24.96 5.95 -13.35
CA GLU A 69 25.66 4.72 -13.70
C GLU A 69 25.11 3.48 -12.98
N LEU A 70 24.25 3.66 -11.98
CA LEU A 70 23.52 2.57 -11.31
C LEU A 70 22.64 1.82 -12.32
N GLY A 71 22.77 0.49 -12.34
CA GLY A 71 22.05 -0.40 -13.27
C GLY A 71 22.61 -0.41 -14.70
N ARG A 72 23.65 0.38 -14.99
CA ARG A 72 24.37 0.36 -16.28
C ARG A 72 25.77 -0.19 -16.11
N SER A 73 26.56 0.49 -15.28
CA SER A 73 27.98 0.20 -15.05
C SER A 73 28.28 -0.15 -13.59
N LEU A 74 27.34 0.09 -12.68
CA LEU A 74 27.41 -0.25 -11.26
C LEU A 74 26.19 -1.08 -10.86
N GLU A 75 26.43 -2.28 -10.34
CA GLU A 75 25.37 -3.17 -9.88
C GLU A 75 25.75 -3.86 -8.57
N ALA A 76 24.81 -3.94 -7.63
CA ALA A 76 25.03 -4.66 -6.38
C ALA A 76 24.67 -6.14 -6.54
N VAL A 77 25.70 -6.98 -6.59
CA VAL A 77 25.61 -8.43 -6.79
C VAL A 77 25.93 -9.17 -5.48
N THR A 78 25.72 -10.48 -5.45
CA THR A 78 26.22 -11.31 -4.34
C THR A 78 27.73 -11.54 -4.52
N PRO A 79 28.51 -11.71 -3.43
CA PRO A 79 29.94 -11.99 -3.53
C PRO A 79 30.26 -13.22 -4.39
N GLN A 80 29.39 -14.22 -4.39
CA GLN A 80 29.52 -15.45 -5.19
C GLN A 80 29.41 -15.16 -6.69
N THR A 81 28.40 -14.37 -7.10
CA THR A 81 28.22 -13.97 -8.50
C THR A 81 29.38 -13.12 -9.01
N LEU A 82 29.95 -12.26 -8.16
CA LEU A 82 31.12 -11.46 -8.52
C LEU A 82 32.36 -12.34 -8.78
N GLN A 83 32.59 -13.37 -7.96
CA GLN A 83 33.72 -14.29 -8.13
C GLN A 83 33.63 -15.08 -9.44
N VAL A 84 32.43 -15.55 -9.82
CA VAL A 84 32.21 -16.25 -11.09
C VAL A 84 32.51 -15.33 -12.27
N ALA A 85 32.02 -14.09 -12.24
CA ALA A 85 32.27 -13.12 -13.31
C ALA A 85 33.75 -12.71 -13.44
N GLN A 86 34.49 -12.68 -12.33
CA GLN A 86 35.94 -12.42 -12.34
C GLN A 86 36.73 -13.60 -12.89
N LEU A 87 36.36 -14.82 -12.52
CA LEU A 87 36.98 -16.04 -12.99
C LEU A 87 36.84 -16.18 -14.53
N GLU A 88 35.66 -15.89 -15.07
CA GLU A 88 35.42 -15.87 -16.53
C GLU A 88 36.25 -14.82 -17.28
N ARG A 89 36.63 -13.71 -16.62
CA ARG A 89 37.42 -12.62 -17.21
C ARG A 89 38.92 -12.90 -17.22
N ASP A 90 39.42 -13.64 -16.24
CA ASP A 90 40.84 -14.00 -16.13
C ASP A 90 41.24 -15.21 -17.00
N HIS A 91 40.27 -15.93 -17.58
CA HIS A 91 40.48 -17.06 -18.49
C HIS A 91 40.63 -16.67 -19.97
N LEU A 92 41.28 -15.54 -20.26
CA LEU A 92 41.80 -15.27 -21.62
C LEU A 92 43.03 -16.17 -21.87
N PRO A 93 43.03 -17.07 -22.87
CA PRO A 93 44.17 -17.94 -23.12
C PRO A 93 45.36 -17.10 -23.60
N ARG A 94 46.38 -16.98 -22.75
CA ARG A 94 47.74 -16.66 -23.20
C ARG A 94 48.22 -17.88 -23.99
N GLU A 95 48.32 -17.74 -25.31
CA GLU A 95 48.90 -18.78 -26.18
C GLU A 95 50.34 -19.07 -25.73
N GLU A 96 50.55 -20.24 -25.15
CA GLU A 96 51.84 -20.91 -25.05
C GLU A 96 51.62 -22.37 -25.52
N PRO A 97 52.47 -22.89 -26.44
CA PRO A 97 52.21 -24.15 -27.10
C PRO A 97 52.82 -25.34 -26.35
N GLY A 98 51.98 -26.33 -26.00
CA GLY A 98 52.39 -27.72 -25.76
C GLY A 98 51.82 -28.38 -24.49
N PRO A 99 51.90 -29.71 -24.37
CA PRO A 99 50.97 -30.61 -25.06
C PRO A 99 50.23 -31.56 -24.11
N ALA A 100 49.04 -31.98 -24.58
CA ALA A 100 48.40 -33.27 -24.37
C ALA A 100 47.92 -33.66 -22.94
N ARG A 101 46.60 -33.87 -22.91
CA ARG A 101 45.77 -34.72 -22.02
C ARG A 101 45.31 -34.07 -20.72
N SER A 102 44.01 -33.79 -20.67
CA SER A 102 43.04 -34.77 -20.16
C SER A 102 41.62 -34.26 -20.41
N ASP A 103 40.78 -35.14 -20.92
CA ASP A 103 39.35 -34.93 -21.08
C ASP A 103 38.70 -34.67 -19.71
N GLU A 104 38.29 -33.43 -19.47
CA GLU A 104 37.26 -33.09 -18.48
C GLU A 104 36.05 -32.50 -19.22
N GLU A 105 35.23 -33.42 -19.69
CA GLU A 105 33.77 -33.42 -19.68
C GLU A 105 33.10 -32.11 -19.21
N GLY A 106 32.74 -31.27 -20.18
CA GLY A 106 31.93 -30.08 -19.92
C GLY A 106 31.58 -29.27 -21.16
N ASN A 107 31.49 -29.87 -22.34
CA ASN A 107 31.09 -29.15 -23.55
C ASN A 107 29.98 -29.91 -24.26
N GLY A 108 28.74 -29.71 -23.80
CA GLY A 108 27.57 -30.10 -24.56
C GLY A 108 27.66 -29.47 -25.96
N SER A 109 27.57 -30.30 -27.00
CA SER A 109 27.57 -29.85 -28.40
C SER A 109 26.72 -28.59 -28.59
N PHE A 110 27.15 -27.65 -29.45
CA PHE A 110 26.37 -26.44 -29.74
C PHE A 110 24.90 -26.74 -30.07
N THR A 111 24.62 -27.87 -30.72
CA THR A 111 23.26 -28.34 -31.01
C THR A 111 22.47 -28.72 -29.74
N ALA A 112 23.12 -29.22 -28.70
CA ALA A 112 22.48 -29.44 -27.40
C ALA A 112 22.13 -28.11 -26.73
N LYS A 113 23.05 -27.13 -26.73
CA LYS A 113 22.79 -25.82 -26.12
C LYS A 113 21.70 -25.03 -26.85
N ILE A 114 21.67 -25.10 -28.18
CA ILE A 114 20.60 -24.48 -28.98
C ILE A 114 19.23 -25.06 -28.59
N ARG A 115 19.11 -26.39 -28.48
CA ARG A 115 17.85 -27.04 -28.08
C ARG A 115 17.43 -26.67 -26.66
N GLU A 116 18.36 -26.63 -25.72
CA GLU A 116 18.10 -26.19 -24.35
C GLU A 116 17.54 -24.75 -24.32
N LEU A 117 18.17 -23.84 -25.06
CA LEU A 117 17.72 -22.45 -25.17
C LEU A 117 16.35 -22.33 -25.87
N GLU A 118 16.08 -23.15 -26.88
CA GLU A 118 14.77 -23.21 -27.54
C GLU A 118 13.68 -23.70 -26.57
N CYS A 119 13.95 -24.73 -25.77
CA CYS A 119 13.06 -25.22 -24.73
C CYS A 119 12.80 -24.14 -23.67
N ALA A 120 13.86 -23.53 -23.13
CA ALA A 120 13.75 -22.47 -22.13
C ALA A 120 12.96 -21.25 -22.67
N ASN A 121 13.19 -20.84 -23.92
CA ASN A 121 12.41 -19.78 -24.56
C ASN A 121 10.94 -20.15 -24.71
N HIS A 122 10.64 -21.41 -25.03
CA HIS A 122 9.27 -21.86 -25.14
C HIS A 122 8.55 -21.85 -23.78
N GLU A 123 9.22 -22.31 -22.73
CA GLU A 123 8.72 -22.25 -21.35
C GLU A 123 8.46 -20.81 -20.90
N MET A 124 9.44 -19.92 -21.06
CA MET A 124 9.29 -18.50 -20.72
C MET A 124 8.13 -17.85 -21.49
N LYS A 125 7.94 -18.20 -22.77
CA LYS A 125 6.82 -17.71 -23.56
C LYS A 125 5.48 -18.18 -23.02
N ASN A 126 5.39 -19.43 -22.57
CA ASN A 126 4.16 -19.97 -21.99
C ASN A 126 3.86 -19.29 -20.64
N GLU A 127 4.86 -19.12 -19.77
CA GLU A 127 4.72 -18.40 -18.50
C GLU A 127 4.30 -16.94 -18.71
N LEU A 128 4.88 -16.26 -19.69
CA LEU A 128 4.46 -14.91 -20.07
C LEU A 128 3.00 -14.87 -20.54
N GLY A 129 2.57 -15.89 -21.29
CA GLY A 129 1.17 -16.04 -21.70
C GLY A 129 0.23 -16.22 -20.50
N HIS A 130 0.57 -17.12 -19.57
CA HIS A 130 -0.22 -17.37 -18.37
C HIS A 130 -0.32 -16.14 -17.47
N THR A 131 0.82 -15.48 -17.20
CA THR A 131 0.85 -14.27 -16.37
C THR A 131 0.07 -13.11 -17.00
N SER A 132 0.12 -12.97 -18.33
CA SER A 132 -0.66 -11.98 -19.07
C SER A 132 -2.18 -12.21 -18.93
N ILE A 133 -2.64 -13.46 -19.09
CA ILE A 133 -4.06 -13.83 -18.91
C ILE A 133 -4.50 -13.52 -17.47
N HIS A 134 -3.74 -13.96 -16.47
CA HIS A 134 -4.06 -13.72 -15.07
C HIS A 134 -4.13 -12.22 -14.74
N LEU A 135 -3.20 -11.42 -15.28
CA LEU A 135 -3.23 -9.96 -15.11
C LEU A 135 -4.48 -9.35 -15.73
N GLN A 136 -4.88 -9.81 -16.92
CA GLN A 136 -6.10 -9.34 -17.59
C GLN A 136 -7.36 -9.68 -16.79
N GLU A 137 -7.44 -10.88 -16.21
CA GLU A 137 -8.54 -11.31 -15.33
C GLU A 137 -8.59 -10.43 -14.07
N SER A 138 -7.46 -10.26 -13.38
CA SER A 138 -7.34 -9.41 -12.20
C SER A 138 -7.73 -7.95 -12.49
N LEU A 139 -7.39 -7.42 -13.67
CA LEU A 139 -7.83 -6.09 -14.10
C LEU A 139 -9.35 -6.02 -14.32
N GLY A 140 -9.96 -7.09 -14.84
CA GLY A 140 -11.42 -7.20 -14.98
C GLY A 140 -12.14 -7.21 -13.64
N GLU A 141 -11.62 -7.97 -12.67
CA GLU A 141 -12.12 -7.99 -11.30
C GLU A 141 -11.98 -6.63 -10.63
N ASN A 142 -10.83 -5.96 -10.78
CA ASN A 142 -10.60 -4.63 -10.23
C ASN A 142 -11.61 -3.60 -10.78
N ARG A 143 -11.91 -3.63 -12.08
CA ARG A 143 -12.95 -2.78 -12.69
C ARG A 143 -14.32 -3.06 -12.09
N THR A 144 -14.65 -4.32 -11.87
CA THR A 144 -15.92 -4.75 -11.28
C THR A 144 -16.04 -4.26 -9.83
N LEU A 145 -14.97 -4.39 -9.04
CA LEU A 145 -14.93 -3.89 -7.66
C LEU A 145 -15.07 -2.37 -7.60
N HIS A 146 -14.38 -1.63 -8.48
CA HIS A 146 -14.54 -0.18 -8.58
C HIS A 146 -15.99 0.24 -8.92
N ALA A 147 -16.67 -0.50 -9.80
CA ALA A 147 -18.07 -0.25 -10.10
C ALA A 147 -18.98 -0.46 -8.88
N LYS A 148 -18.75 -1.53 -8.11
CA LYS A 148 -19.48 -1.81 -6.87
C LYS A 148 -19.25 -0.74 -5.79
N ILE A 149 -18.00 -0.30 -5.61
CA ILE A 149 -17.67 0.76 -4.66
C ILE A 149 -18.44 2.04 -4.99
N ARG A 150 -18.46 2.43 -6.26
CA ARG A 150 -19.21 3.61 -6.72
C ARG A 150 -20.70 3.46 -6.46
N GLN A 151 -21.28 2.30 -6.79
CA GLN A 151 -22.70 2.04 -6.53
C GLN A 151 -23.04 2.16 -5.05
N LEU A 152 -22.24 1.55 -4.17
CA LEU A 152 -22.47 1.61 -2.72
C LEU A 152 -22.32 3.04 -2.17
N GLN A 153 -21.41 3.84 -2.74
CA GLN A 153 -21.28 5.25 -2.39
C GLN A 153 -22.53 6.05 -2.78
N ASP A 154 -23.05 5.84 -4.00
CA ASP A 154 -24.28 6.50 -4.45
C ASP A 154 -25.49 6.10 -3.57
N GLU A 155 -25.59 4.83 -3.18
CA GLU A 155 -26.62 4.34 -2.25
C GLU A 155 -26.49 4.95 -0.86
N LEU A 156 -25.27 5.05 -0.33
CA LEU A 156 -24.99 5.67 0.97
C LEU A 156 -25.39 7.15 0.97
N ASP A 157 -25.03 7.90 -0.07
CA ASP A 157 -25.38 9.31 -0.21
C ASP A 157 -26.90 9.50 -0.31
N SER A 158 -27.58 8.63 -1.07
CA SER A 158 -29.03 8.63 -1.17
C SER A 158 -29.70 8.38 0.19
N ILE A 159 -29.24 7.37 0.93
CA ILE A 159 -29.78 7.06 2.26
C ILE A 159 -29.50 8.19 3.24
N SER A 160 -28.29 8.76 3.21
CA SER A 160 -27.90 9.87 4.07
C SER A 160 -28.77 11.09 3.84
N SER A 161 -29.01 11.48 2.58
CA SER A 161 -29.88 12.62 2.25
C SER A 161 -31.33 12.42 2.70
N ARG A 162 -31.84 11.20 2.61
CA ARG A 162 -33.18 10.85 3.11
C ARG A 162 -33.24 10.90 4.63
N ALA A 163 -32.18 10.48 5.33
CA ALA A 163 -32.10 10.55 6.78
C ALA A 163 -32.14 12.01 7.26
N THR A 164 -31.32 12.88 6.67
CA THR A 164 -31.31 14.32 7.01
C THR A 164 -32.67 14.97 6.74
N GLN A 165 -33.34 14.59 5.65
CA GLN A 165 -34.68 15.09 5.36
C GLN A 165 -35.68 14.69 6.47
N LEU A 166 -35.67 13.44 6.92
CA LEU A 166 -36.56 12.99 7.99
C LEU A 166 -36.25 13.65 9.34
N GLU A 167 -34.98 13.94 9.61
CA GLU A 167 -34.57 14.71 10.79
C GLU A 167 -35.13 16.14 10.76
N ASP A 168 -35.04 16.82 9.60
CA ASP A 168 -35.60 18.16 9.42
C ASP A 168 -37.14 18.16 9.59
N GLU A 169 -37.82 17.16 9.05
CA GLU A 169 -39.26 16.95 9.22
C GLU A 169 -39.63 16.77 10.70
N LEU A 170 -38.86 15.94 11.43
CA LEU A 170 -39.06 15.71 12.86
C LEU A 170 -38.91 17.01 13.66
N VAL A 171 -37.83 17.75 13.44
CA VAL A 171 -37.58 19.04 14.11
C VAL A 171 -38.73 20.02 13.86
N ARG A 172 -39.21 20.10 12.62
CA ARG A 172 -40.32 20.99 12.27
C ARG A 172 -41.62 20.58 12.96
N ILE A 173 -41.96 19.29 12.97
CA ILE A 173 -43.16 18.77 13.63
C ILE A 173 -43.08 19.00 15.14
N SER A 174 -41.95 18.68 15.78
CA SER A 174 -41.73 18.92 17.21
C SER A 174 -41.87 20.40 17.57
N GLY A 175 -41.35 21.30 16.73
CA GLY A 175 -41.55 22.74 16.89
C GLY A 175 -43.02 23.16 16.80
N GLY A 176 -43.78 22.57 15.87
CA GLY A 176 -45.22 22.78 15.74
C GLY A 176 -46.00 22.30 16.97
N ILE A 177 -45.70 21.11 17.47
CA ILE A 177 -46.29 20.54 18.70
C ILE A 177 -46.00 21.45 19.90
N THR A 178 -44.76 21.91 20.05
CA THR A 178 -44.37 22.80 21.15
C THR A 178 -45.19 24.09 21.15
N LYS A 179 -45.39 24.70 19.97
CA LYS A 179 -46.25 25.89 19.82
C LYS A 179 -47.72 25.60 20.16
N ALA A 180 -48.25 24.46 19.71
CA ALA A 180 -49.62 24.07 20.03
C ALA A 180 -49.82 23.87 21.53
N ILE A 181 -48.85 23.26 22.21
CA ILE A 181 -48.86 23.10 23.67
C ILE A 181 -48.86 24.47 24.38
N GLN A 182 -48.04 25.42 23.91
CA GLN A 182 -48.01 26.79 24.47
C GLN A 182 -49.37 27.48 24.37
N VAL A 183 -50.03 27.40 23.21
CA VAL A 183 -51.37 27.99 23.01
C VAL A 183 -52.42 27.35 23.94
N LEU A 184 -52.38 26.03 24.13
CA LEU A 184 -53.29 25.35 25.05
C LEU A 184 -53.04 25.77 26.51
N GLN A 185 -51.79 25.88 26.94
CA GLN A 185 -51.43 26.35 28.27
C GLN A 185 -51.87 27.80 28.53
N GLU A 186 -51.74 28.67 27.51
CA GLU A 186 -52.23 30.05 27.58
C GLU A 186 -53.75 30.11 27.75
N TYR A 187 -54.49 29.24 27.05
CA TYR A 187 -55.95 29.13 27.16
C TYR A 187 -56.37 28.65 28.56
N GLU A 188 -55.76 27.57 29.06
CA GLU A 188 -56.02 27.04 30.41
C GLU A 188 -55.73 28.08 31.50
N ALA A 189 -54.66 28.87 31.35
CA ALA A 189 -54.34 29.96 32.28
C ALA A 189 -55.39 31.08 32.26
N HIS A 190 -55.95 31.40 31.08
CA HIS A 190 -57.02 32.39 30.94
C HIS A 190 -58.36 31.89 31.51
N GLU A 191 -58.69 30.61 31.30
CA GLU A 191 -59.93 30.00 31.79
C GLU A 191 -59.90 29.77 33.31
N GLY A 192 -58.75 29.35 33.86
CA GLY A 192 -58.50 29.27 35.30
C GLY A 192 -58.52 30.64 35.99
N GLY A 193 -58.12 31.70 35.29
CA GLY A 193 -58.21 33.09 35.76
C GLY A 193 -59.64 33.64 35.84
N MET A 194 -60.56 33.17 34.98
CA MET A 194 -61.99 33.55 35.07
C MET A 194 -62.77 32.76 36.14
N LEU A 195 -62.30 31.57 36.54
CA LEU A 195 -63.00 30.70 37.51
C LEU A 195 -62.46 30.77 38.94
N HIS A 196 -61.34 31.47 39.21
CA HIS A 196 -60.80 31.68 40.57
C HIS A 196 -61.38 32.90 41.30
N GLY A 197 -62.64 33.25 41.02
CA GLY A 197 -63.49 34.09 41.87
C GLY A 197 -64.31 33.31 42.91
N GLY A 198 -64.23 31.97 42.98
CA GLY A 198 -65.00 31.24 43.97
C GLY A 198 -64.67 29.76 44.15
N ARG A 199 -64.48 29.40 45.41
CA ARG A 199 -64.52 28.06 46.05
C ARG A 199 -63.23 27.25 46.17
N GLN A 200 -62.68 27.45 47.36
CA GLN A 200 -62.05 26.49 48.26
C GLN A 200 -62.83 25.16 48.42
N ARG A 201 -62.08 24.03 48.38
CA ARG A 201 -62.32 22.61 48.79
C ARG A 201 -62.04 21.67 47.62
N GLU A 202 -61.35 20.54 47.75
CA GLU A 202 -60.87 19.76 48.89
C GLU A 202 -59.81 18.77 48.37
N TYR A 203 -58.91 18.36 49.26
CA TYR A 203 -57.91 17.30 49.06
C TYR A 203 -58.50 16.01 48.47
N CYS A 204 -57.74 15.36 47.57
CA CYS A 204 -57.47 13.92 47.66
C CYS A 204 -56.21 13.58 46.85
N ALA A 205 -55.21 13.06 47.55
CA ALA A 205 -54.02 12.46 46.97
C ALA A 205 -54.39 11.12 46.32
N SER A 206 -53.87 10.85 45.13
CA SER A 206 -53.67 9.49 44.64
C SER A 206 -52.43 9.48 43.75
N THR A 207 -51.30 9.14 44.36
CA THR A 207 -50.11 8.70 43.66
C THR A 207 -50.45 7.40 42.94
N ASP A 208 -50.38 7.39 41.61
CA ASP A 208 -50.14 6.12 40.92
C ASP A 208 -49.02 6.26 39.90
N SER A 209 -48.08 5.37 40.10
CA SER A 209 -46.75 5.31 39.52
C SER A 209 -46.78 4.28 38.41
N MET A 210 -46.63 4.69 37.16
CA MET A 210 -46.37 3.79 36.05
C MET A 210 -45.20 4.33 35.24
N ALA A 211 -44.00 3.98 35.70
CA ALA A 211 -42.80 4.03 34.90
C ALA A 211 -42.94 3.04 33.73
N LEU A 212 -43.16 3.54 32.53
CA LEU A 212 -42.97 2.74 31.31
C LEU A 212 -41.50 2.80 30.93
N GLY A 213 -40.80 1.72 31.27
CA GLY A 213 -39.42 1.47 30.93
C GLY A 213 -39.22 1.41 29.42
N ILE A 214 -38.19 2.12 28.96
CA ILE A 214 -37.61 1.99 27.63
C ILE A 214 -36.86 0.64 27.59
N PRO A 215 -37.15 -0.29 26.67
CA PRO A 215 -36.23 -1.37 26.37
C PRO A 215 -35.08 -0.84 25.49
N ALA A 216 -33.86 -1.15 25.89
CA ALA A 216 -32.62 -0.84 25.16
C ALA A 216 -32.55 -1.56 23.79
N PRO A 217 -31.66 -1.12 22.87
CA PRO A 217 -31.56 -1.67 21.52
C PRO A 217 -30.92 -3.07 21.53
N ILE A 218 -31.51 -3.99 20.76
CA ILE A 218 -30.94 -5.31 20.49
C ILE A 218 -29.78 -5.15 19.50
N ARG A 219 -28.66 -5.78 19.87
CA ARG A 219 -27.38 -5.81 19.17
C ARG A 219 -27.45 -6.58 17.85
N ASP A 220 -26.61 -6.13 16.92
CA ASP A 220 -26.17 -6.82 15.71
C ASP A 220 -25.81 -8.30 15.95
N GLU A 221 -26.28 -9.17 15.07
CA GLU A 221 -25.52 -10.37 14.70
C GLU A 221 -25.38 -10.43 13.17
N VAL A 222 -24.13 -10.21 12.76
CA VAL A 222 -23.56 -10.58 11.47
C VAL A 222 -23.34 -12.09 11.48
N SER A 223 -23.84 -12.78 10.46
CA SER A 223 -23.23 -14.00 9.90
C SER A 223 -23.57 -14.09 8.43
#